data_AF-X7F3P7-F1
#
_entry.id   AF-X7F3P7-F1
#
_cell.length_a   1.000
_cell.length_b   1.000
_cell.length_c   1.000
_cell.angle_alpha   90.00
_cell.angle_beta   90.00
_cell.angle_gamma   90.00
#
_symmetry.space_group_name_H-M   'P 1'
#
loop_
_entity.id
_entity.type
_entity.pdbx_description
1 polymer ?
#
loop_
_entity_poly.entity_id
_entity_poly.type
_entity_poly.pdbx_seq_one_letter_code
_entity_poly.pdbx_strand_id
1 'polypeptide(L)'
;SDAGPPPHEDLVLSLPARIDAVLCRLRLPYATLEALAPGALLPLPPGALDMAELVAGGRHVVTRGRLGQMNGLRAIRVSEATGAARAAAQRAAAALAGPSDADAPADEGPAFAGLGDLDVGIPWVGDADPVPDPADDAAEGEAFELPPLDFDLALDGDGGQSFDFALDLPGAASSGDD
;
A
#
# COMPACT_ATOMS: atom_id res chain seq x y z
N SER A 1 -17.99 14.56 26.99
CA SER A 1 -18.01 14.47 25.52
C SER A 1 -17.83 13.01 25.17
N ASP A 2 -18.95 12.33 24.96
CA ASP A 2 -19.03 10.90 24.69
C ASP A 2 -18.93 10.71 23.17
N ALA A 3 -17.73 10.41 22.68
CA ALA A 3 -17.54 10.05 21.28
C ALA A 3 -17.93 8.57 21.15
N GLY A 4 -19.18 8.32 20.75
CA GLY A 4 -19.64 6.97 20.42
C GLY A 4 -18.72 6.29 19.40
N PRO A 5 -18.69 4.94 19.37
CA PRO A 5 -17.82 4.19 18.48
C PRO A 5 -18.01 4.66 17.03
N PRO A 6 -16.92 4.80 16.25
CA PRO A 6 -17.01 5.29 14.88
C PRO A 6 -17.98 4.40 14.08
N PRO A 7 -18.82 4.99 13.21
CA PRO A 7 -20.03 4.36 12.64
C PRO A 7 -19.79 3.10 11.80
N HIS A 8 -18.53 2.70 11.58
CA HIS A 8 -18.14 1.56 10.76
C HIS A 8 -17.22 0.57 11.48
N GLU A 9 -16.97 0.71 12.78
CA GLU A 9 -16.04 -0.16 13.52
C GLU A 9 -16.42 -1.65 13.42
N ASP A 10 -17.67 -1.97 13.70
CA ASP A 10 -18.18 -3.35 13.67
C ASP A 10 -18.06 -3.97 12.28
N LEU A 11 -18.36 -3.18 11.24
CA LEU A 11 -18.24 -3.62 9.86
C LEU A 11 -16.77 -3.90 9.50
N VAL A 12 -15.86 -2.97 9.83
CA VAL A 12 -14.43 -3.11 9.53
C VAL A 12 -13.81 -4.32 10.23
N LEU A 13 -14.20 -4.59 11.48
CA LEU A 13 -13.70 -5.75 12.24
C LEU A 13 -14.21 -7.09 11.70
N SER A 14 -15.37 -7.09 11.03
CA SER A 14 -15.95 -8.30 10.43
C SER A 14 -15.36 -8.67 9.06
N LEU A 15 -14.59 -7.76 8.44
CA LEU A 15 -14.07 -7.98 7.09
C LEU A 15 -13.06 -9.13 7.08
N PRO A 16 -13.15 -10.04 6.10
CA PRO A 16 -12.17 -11.10 5.96
C PRO A 16 -10.79 -10.52 5.61
N ALA A 17 -9.78 -10.87 6.42
CA ALA A 17 -8.40 -10.49 6.18
C ALA A 17 -7.56 -11.72 5.80
N ARG A 18 -6.95 -11.70 4.61
CA ARG A 18 -6.00 -12.73 4.21
C ARG A 18 -4.62 -12.42 4.76
N ILE A 19 -4.05 -13.40 5.46
CA ILE A 19 -2.68 -13.34 6.00
C ILE A 19 -1.92 -14.56 5.50
N ASP A 20 -0.79 -14.33 4.86
CA ASP A 20 0.13 -15.38 4.41
C ASP A 20 1.27 -15.54 5.43
N ALA A 21 1.65 -16.79 5.70
CA ALA A 21 2.79 -17.12 6.55
C ALA A 21 4.04 -17.34 5.68
N VAL A 22 5.04 -16.48 5.81
CA VAL A 22 6.30 -16.56 5.06
C VAL A 22 7.39 -17.07 6.00
N LEU A 23 7.88 -18.28 5.76
CA LEU A 23 8.97 -18.86 6.57
C LEU A 23 10.29 -18.09 6.40
N CYS A 24 10.74 -17.93 5.16
CA CYS A 24 11.91 -17.13 4.82
C CYS A 24 11.91 -16.77 3.33
N ARG A 25 12.72 -15.77 2.96
CA ARG A 25 12.98 -15.42 1.55
C ARG A 25 14.44 -15.73 1.23
N LEU A 26 14.66 -16.59 0.23
CA LEU A 26 16.00 -16.97 -0.21
C LEU A 26 16.44 -16.07 -1.38
N ARG A 27 17.67 -15.58 -1.33
CA ARG A 27 18.33 -14.95 -2.48
C ARG A 27 19.29 -15.97 -3.09
N LEU A 28 19.01 -16.36 -4.33
CA LEU A 28 19.78 -17.37 -5.04
C LEU A 28 20.33 -16.76 -6.34
N PRO A 29 21.56 -17.12 -6.76
CA PRO A 29 22.06 -16.77 -8.08
C PRO A 29 21.15 -17.32 -9.18
N TYR A 30 21.04 -16.60 -10.29
CA TYR A 30 20.19 -17.00 -11.42
C TYR A 30 20.53 -18.41 -11.94
N ALA A 31 21.82 -18.73 -12.11
CA ALA A 31 22.25 -20.07 -12.52
C ALA A 31 21.80 -21.18 -11.56
N THR A 32 21.67 -20.89 -10.26
CA THR A 32 21.14 -21.85 -9.27
C THR A 32 19.64 -22.04 -9.43
N LEU A 33 18.90 -20.99 -9.79
CA LEU A 33 17.47 -21.08 -10.06
C LEU A 33 17.18 -21.92 -11.31
N GLU A 34 17.97 -21.76 -12.38
CA GLU A 34 17.84 -22.56 -13.61
C GLU A 34 18.11 -24.05 -13.38
N ALA A 35 18.98 -24.38 -12.44
CA ALA A 35 19.35 -25.75 -12.11
C ALA A 35 18.37 -26.44 -11.12
N LEU A 36 17.32 -25.76 -10.64
CA LEU A 36 16.35 -26.36 -9.72
C LEU A 36 15.54 -27.45 -10.42
N ALA A 37 15.53 -28.63 -9.81
CA ALA A 37 14.76 -29.78 -10.26
C ALA A 37 13.93 -30.36 -9.10
N PRO A 38 12.87 -31.13 -9.39
CA PRO A 38 12.15 -31.85 -8.34
C PRO A 38 13.10 -32.68 -7.46
N GLY A 39 12.97 -32.52 -6.15
CA GLY A 39 13.86 -33.16 -5.17
C GLY A 39 15.11 -32.36 -4.79
N ALA A 40 15.37 -31.22 -5.42
CA ALA A 40 16.44 -30.31 -4.99
C ALA A 40 16.19 -29.81 -3.56
N LEU A 41 17.27 -29.74 -2.76
CA LEU A 41 17.22 -29.26 -1.38
C LEU A 41 17.63 -27.79 -1.31
N LEU A 42 16.75 -26.95 -0.78
CA LEU A 42 17.04 -25.55 -0.53
C LEU A 42 17.48 -25.36 0.94
N PRO A 43 18.70 -24.86 1.19
CA PRO A 43 19.16 -24.63 2.54
C PRO A 43 18.37 -23.50 3.18
N LEU A 44 17.74 -23.80 4.32
CA LEU A 44 17.11 -22.77 5.14
C LEU A 44 18.18 -22.04 5.96
N PRO A 45 18.10 -20.71 6.10
CA PRO A 45 18.96 -19.96 6.99
C PRO A 45 18.86 -20.48 8.42
N PRO A 46 19.94 -20.40 9.23
CA PRO A 46 19.88 -20.75 10.63
C PRO A 46 18.82 -19.90 11.35
N GLY A 47 17.99 -20.53 12.17
CA GLY A 47 16.91 -19.83 12.90
C GLY A 47 15.69 -19.45 12.05
N ALA A 48 15.57 -19.90 10.79
CA ALA A 48 14.42 -19.58 9.94
C ALA A 48 13.06 -19.92 10.58
N LEU A 49 12.99 -20.97 11.40
CA LEU A 49 11.77 -21.35 12.11
C LEU A 49 11.37 -20.35 13.19
N ASP A 50 12.32 -19.62 13.77
CA ASP A 50 12.06 -18.64 14.83
C ASP A 50 11.73 -17.24 14.28
N MET A 51 11.90 -17.04 12.96
CA MET A 51 11.76 -15.75 12.28
C MET A 51 10.68 -15.74 11.19
N ALA A 52 9.67 -16.61 11.29
CA ALA A 52 8.58 -16.62 10.32
C ALA A 52 7.77 -15.31 10.38
N GLU A 53 7.42 -14.77 9.21
CA GLU A 53 6.69 -13.51 9.07
C GLU A 53 5.20 -13.77 8.77
N LEU A 54 4.31 -13.03 9.42
CA LEU A 54 2.90 -12.94 9.01
C LEU A 54 2.72 -11.71 8.12
N VAL A 55 2.27 -11.91 6.89
CA VAL A 55 2.19 -10.89 5.85
C VAL A 55 0.74 -10.68 5.41
N ALA A 56 0.27 -9.45 5.44
CA ALA A 56 -1.02 -9.04 4.88
C ALA A 56 -0.82 -8.29 3.56
N GLY A 57 -1.78 -8.41 2.63
CA GLY A 57 -1.75 -7.70 1.34
C GLY A 57 -0.50 -8.00 0.49
N GLY A 58 0.11 -9.17 0.67
CA GLY A 58 1.28 -9.64 -0.10
C GLY A 58 2.63 -9.03 0.26
N ARG A 59 2.69 -7.87 0.93
CA ARG A 59 3.97 -7.18 1.23
C ARG A 59 4.08 -6.59 2.63
N HIS A 60 2.97 -6.42 3.36
CA HIS A 60 3.00 -5.78 4.67
C HIS A 60 3.22 -6.81 5.79
N VAL A 61 4.39 -6.77 6.44
CA VAL A 61 4.70 -7.63 7.59
C VAL A 61 3.94 -7.12 8.81
N VAL A 62 2.97 -7.89 9.28
CA VAL A 62 2.12 -7.55 10.43
C VAL A 62 2.83 -7.83 11.74
N THR A 63 3.52 -8.98 11.81
CA THR A 63 4.30 -9.42 12.98
C THR A 63 5.20 -10.60 12.60
N ARG A 64 6.04 -11.03 13.54
CA ARG A 64 6.92 -12.19 13.44
C ARG A 64 6.62 -13.19 14.55
N GLY A 65 7.01 -14.44 14.31
CA GLY A 65 6.82 -15.50 15.28
C GLY A 65 7.54 -16.80 14.93
N ARG A 66 7.36 -17.77 15.83
CA ARG A 66 7.97 -19.09 15.71
C ARG A 66 7.02 -20.06 15.01
N LEU A 67 7.47 -20.67 13.91
CA LEU A 67 6.77 -21.75 13.25
C LEU A 67 6.86 -23.04 14.09
N GLY A 68 5.71 -23.68 14.28
CA GLY A 68 5.57 -24.93 15.00
C GLY A 68 4.38 -25.74 14.48
N GLN A 69 3.82 -26.53 15.37
CA GLN A 69 2.65 -27.35 15.08
C GLN A 69 1.64 -27.31 16.24
N MET A 70 0.36 -27.39 15.90
CA MET A 70 -0.74 -27.54 16.85
C MET A 70 -1.80 -28.45 16.21
N ASN A 71 -2.19 -29.53 16.90
CA ASN A 71 -3.16 -30.51 16.40
C ASN A 71 -2.82 -31.08 15.01
N GLY A 72 -1.53 -31.33 14.74
CA GLY A 72 -1.05 -31.83 13.44
C GLY A 72 -0.97 -30.79 12.32
N LEU A 73 -1.45 -29.56 12.57
CA LEU A 73 -1.40 -28.45 11.61
C LEU A 73 -0.21 -27.54 11.88
N ARG A 74 0.25 -26.84 10.83
CA ARG A 74 1.28 -25.80 10.97
C ARG A 74 0.71 -24.59 11.68
N ALA A 75 1.41 -24.10 12.69
CA ALA A 75 0.97 -22.97 13.52
C ALA A 75 2.13 -22.01 13.77
N ILE A 76 1.84 -20.72 13.90
CA ILE A 76 2.84 -19.70 14.26
C ILE A 76 2.52 -19.17 15.65
N ARG A 77 3.50 -19.26 16.56
CA ARG A 77 3.44 -18.57 17.87
C ARG A 77 3.95 -17.14 17.68
N VAL A 78 3.07 -16.17 17.81
CA VAL A 78 3.40 -14.74 17.73
C VAL A 78 4.10 -14.30 19.02
N SER A 79 5.29 -13.69 18.89
CA SER A 79 6.10 -13.23 20.03
C SER A 79 6.08 -11.72 20.22
N GLU A 80 5.80 -10.96 19.17
CA GLU A 80 5.78 -9.49 19.18
C GLU A 80 4.34 -8.95 19.10
N ALA A 81 4.11 -7.81 19.73
CA ALA A 81 2.86 -7.08 19.64
C ALA A 81 2.51 -6.78 18.17
N THR A 82 1.31 -7.15 17.75
CA THR A 82 0.83 -6.92 16.38
C THR A 82 0.67 -5.43 16.08
N GLY A 83 0.58 -5.07 14.79
CA GLY A 83 0.39 -3.68 14.35
C GLY A 83 -0.72 -2.91 15.09
N ALA A 84 -1.82 -3.58 15.48
CA ALA A 84 -2.89 -2.96 16.27
C ALA A 84 -2.45 -2.57 17.69
N ALA A 85 -1.73 -3.46 18.38
CA ALA A 85 -1.18 -3.18 19.71
C ALA A 85 -0.09 -2.09 19.65
N ARG A 86 0.72 -2.08 18.58
CA ARG A 86 1.71 -1.02 18.35
C ARG A 86 1.06 0.33 18.06
N ALA A 87 0.04 0.38 17.21
CA ALA A 87 -0.71 1.61 16.92
C ALA A 87 -1.47 2.12 18.15
N ALA A 88 -1.99 1.22 18.99
CA ALA A 88 -2.57 1.60 20.28
C ALA A 88 -1.52 2.17 21.24
N ALA A 89 -0.34 1.54 21.35
CA ALA A 89 0.76 2.04 22.17
C ALA A 89 1.28 3.41 21.68
N GLN A 90 1.37 3.62 20.36
CA GLN A 90 1.76 4.91 19.77
C GLN A 90 0.72 6.00 20.03
N ARG A 91 -0.59 5.68 19.93
CA ARG A 91 -1.66 6.62 20.30
C ARG A 91 -1.62 6.97 21.79
N ALA A 92 -1.38 5.98 22.65
CA ALA A 92 -1.24 6.19 24.08
C ALA A 92 0.00 7.06 24.41
N ALA A 93 1.13 6.83 23.74
CA ALA A 93 2.33 7.64 23.89
C ALA A 93 2.13 9.08 23.39
N ALA A 94 1.45 9.28 22.27
CA ALA A 94 1.11 10.59 21.74
C ALA A 94 0.14 11.36 22.65
N ALA A 95 -0.83 10.66 23.26
CA ALA A 95 -1.74 11.26 24.24
C ALA A 95 -1.02 11.68 25.53
N LEU A 96 0.02 10.94 25.94
CA LEU A 96 0.84 11.27 27.11
C LEU A 96 1.83 12.42 26.84
N ALA A 97 2.22 12.62 25.57
CA ALA A 97 3.13 13.69 25.15
C ALA A 97 2.49 15.09 25.16
N GLY A 98 1.16 15.17 25.24
CA GLY A 98 0.41 16.44 25.24
C GLY A 98 0.59 17.28 23.96
N PRO A 99 -0.28 18.27 23.70
CA PRO A 99 0.05 19.32 22.75
C PRO A 99 1.23 20.10 23.33
N SER A 100 2.41 19.97 22.72
CA SER A 100 3.52 20.85 23.03
C SER A 100 3.16 22.24 22.50
N ASP A 101 2.67 23.10 23.37
CA ASP A 101 2.76 24.56 23.20
C ASP A 101 4.25 24.95 23.30
N ALA A 102 5.02 24.57 22.28
CA ALA A 102 6.30 25.19 22.00
C ALA A 102 5.99 26.45 21.20
N ASP A 103 5.59 27.48 21.94
CA ASP A 103 5.58 28.85 21.46
C ASP A 103 6.99 29.15 20.91
N ALA A 104 7.03 29.60 19.67
CA ALA A 104 8.25 29.93 18.96
C ALA A 104 8.93 31.15 19.60
N PRO A 105 10.25 31.16 19.74
CA PRO A 105 11.03 32.36 19.52
C PRO A 105 11.54 32.38 18.07
N ALA A 106 11.54 33.60 17.53
CA ALA A 106 11.86 34.01 16.18
C ALA A 106 13.12 33.37 15.56
N ASP A 107 12.99 33.11 14.26
CA ASP A 107 13.95 33.40 13.19
C ASP A 107 15.41 33.64 13.63
N GLU A 108 16.17 32.55 13.74
CA GLU A 108 17.57 32.54 13.33
C GLU A 108 17.75 31.30 12.46
N GLY A 109 17.63 31.49 11.14
CA GLY A 109 17.97 30.46 10.17
C GLY A 109 19.39 29.92 10.41
N PRO A 110 19.67 28.65 10.10
CA PRO A 110 21.02 28.13 10.23
C PRO A 110 21.92 28.96 9.32
N ALA A 111 22.87 29.68 9.94
CA ALA A 111 24.00 30.22 9.23
C ALA A 111 24.65 29.08 8.45
N PHE A 112 24.58 29.13 7.13
CA PHE A 112 25.37 28.29 6.23
C PHE A 112 26.85 28.68 6.38
N ALA A 113 27.42 28.29 7.51
CA ALA A 113 28.84 28.33 7.75
C ALA A 113 29.46 27.10 7.07
N GLY A 114 30.00 27.31 5.87
CA GLY A 114 31.01 26.43 5.29
C GLY A 114 30.47 25.22 4.52
N LEU A 115 29.78 25.48 3.40
CA LEU A 115 29.95 24.59 2.24
C LEU A 115 31.30 24.91 1.60
N GLY A 116 32.36 24.40 2.20
CA GLY A 116 33.61 24.21 1.49
C GLY A 116 33.35 23.20 0.37
N ASP A 117 33.34 23.71 -0.85
CA ASP A 117 33.70 23.03 -2.10
C ASP A 117 33.40 21.51 -2.13
N LEU A 118 32.11 21.17 -2.14
CA LEU A 118 31.69 19.86 -2.62
C LEU A 118 31.37 20.04 -4.11
N ASP A 119 32.34 19.69 -4.94
CA ASP A 119 32.18 19.40 -6.37
C ASP A 119 31.26 18.18 -6.52
N VAL A 120 29.96 18.40 -6.32
CA VAL A 120 28.93 17.48 -6.78
C VAL A 120 28.90 17.64 -8.29
N GLY A 121 29.61 16.72 -8.97
CA GLY A 121 29.66 16.54 -10.43
C GLY A 121 28.31 16.18 -11.05
N ILE A 122 27.30 17.00 -10.78
CA ILE A 122 26.07 17.09 -11.53
C ILE A 122 26.43 18.03 -12.69
N PRO A 123 26.47 17.57 -13.95
CA PRO A 123 26.66 18.47 -15.07
C PRO A 123 25.48 19.45 -15.06
N TRP A 124 25.77 20.66 -14.59
CA TRP A 124 24.89 21.80 -14.73
C TRP A 124 24.51 21.87 -16.21
N VAL A 125 23.21 21.79 -16.50
CA VAL A 125 22.69 22.08 -17.84
C VAL A 125 23.02 23.55 -18.07
N GLY A 126 24.15 23.78 -18.73
CA GLY A 126 24.59 25.09 -19.17
C GLY A 126 23.48 25.70 -20.02
N ASP A 127 23.14 26.93 -19.68
CA ASP A 127 22.27 27.82 -20.43
C ASP A 127 20.94 27.18 -20.85
N ALA A 128 20.10 26.84 -19.86
CA ALA A 128 18.68 26.71 -20.12
C ALA A 128 18.15 28.06 -20.58
N ASP A 129 17.74 28.15 -21.85
CA ASP A 129 16.99 29.28 -22.40
C ASP A 129 15.87 29.68 -21.43
N PRO A 130 15.57 30.98 -21.27
CA PRO A 130 14.50 31.42 -20.39
C PRO A 130 13.20 30.72 -20.80
N VAL A 131 12.61 29.99 -19.85
CA VAL A 131 11.29 29.36 -20.00
C VAL A 131 10.31 30.47 -20.40
N PRO A 132 9.65 30.37 -21.58
CA PRO A 132 8.70 31.39 -22.01
C PRO A 132 7.53 31.50 -21.03
N ASP A 133 7.09 32.74 -20.80
CA ASP A 133 5.91 33.05 -19.99
C ASP A 133 4.68 32.41 -20.64
N PRO A 134 3.84 31.63 -19.89
CA PRO A 134 2.66 30.97 -20.43
C PRO A 134 1.58 31.91 -21.03
N ALA A 135 1.82 33.23 -21.02
CA ALA A 135 0.96 34.20 -21.70
C ALA A 135 1.10 34.20 -23.24
N ASP A 136 2.15 33.61 -23.82
CA ASP A 136 2.41 33.66 -25.28
C ASP A 136 1.98 32.40 -26.06
N ASP A 137 1.49 31.34 -25.40
CA ASP A 137 0.96 30.12 -26.07
C ASP A 137 -0.58 30.15 -26.21
N ALA A 138 -1.13 31.32 -26.50
CA ALA A 138 -2.49 31.43 -27.06
C ALA A 138 -2.49 31.07 -28.56
N ALA A 139 -2.09 29.83 -28.86
CA ALA A 139 -2.27 29.22 -30.17
C ALA A 139 -3.07 27.92 -29.98
N GLU A 140 -4.39 28.09 -29.97
CA GLU A 140 -5.39 27.13 -30.46
C GLU A 140 -5.07 25.64 -30.19
N GLY A 141 -4.93 25.28 -28.92
CA GLY A 141 -5.10 23.90 -28.48
C GLY A 141 -6.59 23.62 -28.40
N GLU A 142 -7.12 22.83 -29.35
CA GLU A 142 -8.52 22.38 -29.37
C GLU A 142 -8.94 21.91 -27.97
N ALA A 143 -9.70 22.75 -27.28
CA ALA A 143 -10.39 22.35 -26.07
C ALA A 143 -11.38 21.27 -26.51
N PHE A 144 -11.12 20.02 -26.12
CA PHE A 144 -12.08 18.94 -26.29
C PHE A 144 -13.38 19.36 -25.57
N GLU A 145 -14.35 19.82 -26.34
CA GLU A 145 -15.68 20.17 -25.85
C GLU A 145 -16.32 18.87 -25.34
N LEU A 146 -16.23 18.66 -24.04
CA LEU A 146 -16.95 17.58 -23.38
C LEU A 146 -18.44 17.85 -23.61
N PRO A 147 -19.21 16.90 -24.17
CA PRO A 147 -20.64 17.08 -24.28
C PRO A 147 -21.23 17.33 -22.88
N PRO A 148 -22.28 18.16 -22.77
CA PRO A 148 -22.94 18.39 -21.50
C PRO A 148 -23.36 17.02 -20.93
N LEU A 149 -22.84 16.71 -19.74
CA LEU A 149 -23.24 15.51 -19.02
C LEU A 149 -24.59 15.84 -18.37
N ASP A 150 -25.67 15.43 -19.03
CA ASP A 150 -27.03 15.53 -18.51
C ASP A 150 -27.20 14.49 -17.39
N PHE A 151 -26.75 14.82 -16.18
CA PHE A 151 -26.91 14.00 -14.96
C PHE A 151 -28.33 14.03 -14.38
N ASP A 152 -29.35 14.19 -15.23
CA ASP A 152 -30.73 13.95 -14.84
C ASP A 152 -30.98 12.44 -14.84
N LEU A 153 -30.65 11.83 -13.70
CA LEU A 153 -31.22 10.56 -13.26
C LEU A 153 -32.73 10.74 -13.11
N ALA A 154 -33.44 10.72 -14.24
CA ALA A 154 -34.87 10.46 -14.30
C ALA A 154 -35.08 8.98 -13.95
N LEU A 155 -35.00 8.69 -12.65
CA LEU A 155 -35.84 7.67 -12.04
C LEU A 155 -37.29 8.12 -12.27
N ASP A 156 -37.88 7.75 -13.40
CA ASP A 156 -39.31 7.50 -13.57
C ASP A 156 -39.62 7.10 -15.01
N GLY A 157 -40.07 5.86 -15.18
CA GLY A 157 -41.10 5.52 -16.17
C GLY A 157 -40.66 5.24 -17.61
N ASP A 158 -40.61 3.93 -17.91
CA ASP A 158 -41.10 3.32 -19.15
C ASP A 158 -40.36 3.67 -20.48
N GLY A 159 -39.64 2.68 -21.02
CA GLY A 159 -39.26 2.70 -22.44
C GLY A 159 -37.84 2.21 -22.81
N GLY A 160 -37.56 0.92 -22.63
CA GLY A 160 -36.91 0.11 -23.67
C GLY A 160 -35.57 0.52 -24.29
N GLN A 161 -34.55 0.95 -23.53
CA GLN A 161 -33.16 0.96 -24.03
C GLN A 161 -32.23 0.21 -23.08
N SER A 162 -31.83 -0.98 -23.51
CA SER A 162 -30.79 -1.79 -22.87
C SER A 162 -29.45 -1.06 -22.95
N PHE A 163 -28.92 -0.62 -21.82
CA PHE A 163 -27.50 -0.30 -21.72
C PHE A 163 -26.73 -1.61 -21.58
N ASP A 164 -26.10 -2.03 -22.67
CA ASP A 164 -25.28 -3.24 -22.77
C ASP A 164 -23.96 -3.05 -22.00
N PHE A 165 -23.97 -3.41 -20.72
CA PHE A 165 -22.76 -3.58 -19.93
C PHE A 165 -22.23 -4.99 -20.16
N ALA A 166 -21.65 -5.21 -21.34
CA ALA A 166 -20.97 -6.46 -21.67
C ALA A 166 -19.67 -6.60 -20.83
N LEU A 167 -19.84 -7.00 -19.57
CA LEU A 167 -18.81 -7.72 -18.84
C LEU A 167 -18.71 -9.11 -19.45
N ASP A 168 -17.68 -9.31 -20.27
CA ASP A 168 -17.21 -10.60 -20.73
C ASP A 168 -16.86 -11.48 -19.52
N LEU A 169 -17.79 -12.35 -19.13
CA LEU A 169 -17.64 -13.32 -18.04
C LEU A 169 -17.59 -14.73 -18.66
N PRO A 170 -16.45 -15.44 -18.61
CA PRO A 170 -16.37 -16.77 -19.20
C PRO A 170 -17.09 -17.81 -18.33
N GLY A 171 -18.11 -18.43 -18.91
CA GLY A 171 -18.42 -19.85 -18.78
C GLY A 171 -19.05 -20.32 -17.47
N ALA A 172 -20.39 -20.33 -17.41
CA ALA A 172 -21.12 -21.33 -16.65
C ALA A 172 -21.93 -22.17 -17.63
N ALA A 173 -21.44 -23.39 -17.89
CA ALA A 173 -22.08 -24.37 -18.74
C ALA A 173 -23.47 -24.73 -18.20
N SER A 174 -24.44 -24.73 -19.11
CA SER A 174 -25.77 -25.28 -18.97
C SER A 174 -25.73 -26.80 -18.75
N SER A 175 -26.59 -27.29 -17.86
CA SER A 175 -27.20 -28.61 -18.01
C SER A 175 -28.63 -28.54 -17.49
N GLY A 176 -29.58 -28.50 -18.43
CA GLY A 176 -30.96 -28.93 -18.23
C GLY A 176 -31.19 -30.18 -19.09
N ASP A 177 -32.04 -31.06 -18.57
CA ASP A 177 -32.77 -32.19 -19.19
C ASP A 177 -33.25 -33.04 -17.98
N ASP A 178 -34.49 -33.48 -17.79
CA ASP A 178 -35.75 -33.50 -18.54
C ASP A 178 -36.87 -33.63 -17.46
#